data_AF-A0A7C2UFC1-F1
#
_entry.id   AF-A0A7C2UFC1-F1
#
_cell.length_a   1.000
_cell.length_b   1.000
_cell.length_c   1.000
_cell.angle_alpha   90.00
_cell.angle_beta   90.00
_cell.angle_gamma   90.00
#
_symmetry.space_group_name_H-M   'P 1'
#
loop_
_entity.id
_entity.type
_entity.pdbx_description
1 polymer ?
#
loop_
_entity_poly.entity_id
_entity_poly.type
_entity_poly.pdbx_seq_one_letter_code
_entity_poly.pdbx_strand_id
1 'polypeptide(L)'
;MAEDKQSVEAELAALNEACEKLIRSIADARSVREVVSLEDVEVPNHLRAIAYARVPSLGRIRRVRDNRVEEIVQHQLHTLRIERNEIVASREFDRIKAGDWYILRTDYPELYVKALREANLIFQNKQRQRERR
;
A
#
# COMPACT_ATOMS: atom_id res chain seq x y z
N MET A 1 40.25 4.40 -14.85
CA MET A 1 39.84 3.66 -13.63
C MET A 1 39.30 4.53 -12.49
N ALA A 2 39.68 5.80 -12.34
CA ALA A 2 39.09 6.70 -11.33
C ALA A 2 37.75 7.31 -11.80
N GLU A 3 37.65 7.68 -13.09
CA GLU A 3 36.44 8.23 -13.71
C GLU A 3 35.27 7.23 -13.73
N ASP A 4 35.53 5.95 -14.04
CA ASP A 4 34.50 4.90 -14.02
C ASP A 4 33.90 4.68 -12.62
N LYS A 5 34.72 4.82 -11.57
CA LYS A 5 34.26 4.70 -10.18
C LYS A 5 33.37 5.87 -9.77
N GLN A 6 33.75 7.10 -10.15
CA GLN A 6 32.92 8.27 -9.89
C GLN A 6 31.59 8.22 -10.64
N SER A 7 31.57 7.69 -11.87
CA SER A 7 30.33 7.46 -12.62
C SER A 7 29.40 6.48 -11.90
N VAL A 8 29.93 5.32 -11.48
CA VAL A 8 29.14 4.30 -10.77
C VAL A 8 28.60 4.81 -9.43
N GLU A 9 29.40 5.57 -8.68
CA GLU A 9 28.94 6.15 -7.41
C GLU A 9 27.83 7.19 -7.62
N ALA A 10 27.94 8.03 -8.67
CA ALA A 10 26.90 8.98 -9.02
C ALA A 10 25.59 8.28 -9.44
N GLU A 11 25.68 7.21 -10.22
CA GLU A 11 24.50 6.43 -10.62
C GLU A 11 23.84 5.70 -9.45
N LEU A 12 24.62 5.16 -8.50
CA LEU A 12 24.08 4.58 -7.27
C LEU A 12 23.38 5.63 -6.39
N ALA A 13 23.92 6.85 -6.33
CA ALA A 13 23.29 7.95 -5.62
C ALA A 13 21.95 8.34 -6.26
N ALA A 14 21.91 8.44 -7.60
CA ALA A 14 20.69 8.70 -8.35
C ALA A 14 19.64 7.59 -8.16
N LEU A 15 20.07 6.33 -8.18
CA LEU A 15 19.20 5.17 -7.93
C LEU A 15 18.61 5.24 -6.50
N ASN A 16 19.43 5.59 -5.51
CA ASN A 16 18.96 5.76 -4.14
C ASN A 16 17.94 6.90 -4.02
N GLU A 17 18.18 8.02 -4.68
CA GLU A 17 17.24 9.14 -4.70
C GLU A 17 15.90 8.75 -5.34
N ALA A 18 15.92 8.02 -6.45
CA ALA A 18 14.72 7.49 -7.09
C ALA A 18 13.93 6.57 -6.14
N CYS A 19 14.62 5.69 -5.42
CA CYS A 19 13.98 4.82 -4.43
C CYS A 19 13.35 5.60 -3.26
N GLU A 20 14.04 6.61 -2.73
CA GLU A 20 13.51 7.46 -1.67
C GLU A 20 12.31 8.29 -2.13
N LYS A 21 12.30 8.77 -3.38
CA LYS A 21 11.14 9.42 -3.99
C LYS A 21 9.95 8.47 -4.07
N LEU A 22 10.16 7.25 -4.57
CA LEU A 22 9.11 6.24 -4.65
C LEU A 22 8.55 5.90 -3.26
N ILE A 23 9.41 5.72 -2.26
CA ILE A 23 8.99 5.47 -0.87
C ILE A 23 8.08 6.58 -0.35
N ARG A 24 8.41 7.85 -0.62
CA ARG A 24 7.55 8.99 -0.25
C ARG A 24 6.22 8.97 -1.01
N SER A 25 6.25 8.73 -2.31
CA SER A 25 5.01 8.60 -3.10
C SER A 25 4.11 7.47 -2.59
N ILE A 26 4.68 6.34 -2.18
CA ILE A 26 3.92 5.26 -1.53
C ILE A 26 3.31 5.77 -0.23
N ALA A 27 4.08 6.44 0.63
CA ALA A 27 3.58 6.95 1.91
C ALA A 27 2.44 7.96 1.73
N ASP A 28 2.50 8.80 0.69
CA ASP A 28 1.50 9.84 0.41
C ASP A 28 0.24 9.30 -0.28
N ALA A 29 0.29 8.10 -0.86
CA ALA A 29 -0.85 7.47 -1.53
C ALA A 29 -2.03 7.27 -0.58
N ARG A 30 -3.24 7.57 -1.06
CA ARG A 30 -4.49 7.59 -0.27
C ARG A 30 -5.42 6.42 -0.56
N SER A 31 -5.13 5.66 -1.60
CA SER A 31 -5.90 4.48 -2.01
C SER A 31 -4.99 3.30 -2.31
N VAL A 32 -5.51 2.09 -2.19
CA VAL A 32 -4.77 0.88 -2.59
C VAL A 32 -4.40 0.95 -4.07
N ARG A 33 -5.32 1.48 -4.88
CA ARG A 33 -5.09 1.69 -6.31
C ARG A 33 -3.89 2.58 -6.58
N GLU A 34 -3.78 3.72 -5.89
CA GLU A 34 -2.63 4.61 -6.04
C GLU A 34 -1.33 3.89 -5.70
N VAL A 35 -1.29 3.17 -4.56
CA VAL A 35 -0.09 2.42 -4.13
C VAL A 35 0.36 1.39 -5.18
N VAL A 36 -0.59 0.65 -5.76
CA VAL A 36 -0.30 -0.40 -6.75
C VAL A 36 0.01 0.17 -8.13
N SER A 37 -0.49 1.37 -8.46
CA SER A 37 -0.18 2.05 -9.72
C SER A 37 1.22 2.65 -9.77
N LEU A 38 1.91 2.77 -8.64
CA LEU A 38 3.27 3.30 -8.59
C LEU A 38 4.27 2.28 -9.16
N GLU A 39 4.90 2.67 -10.27
CA GLU A 39 5.93 1.90 -10.94
C GLU A 39 7.13 1.62 -10.03
N ASP A 40 7.74 0.45 -10.20
CA ASP A 40 8.96 0.08 -9.49
C ASP A 40 10.17 0.85 -10.05
N VAL A 41 11.22 0.98 -9.23
CA VAL A 41 12.48 1.59 -9.68
C VAL A 41 13.25 0.59 -10.54
N GLU A 42 13.52 0.99 -11.78
CA GLU A 42 14.38 0.20 -12.68
C GLU A 42 15.84 0.25 -12.22
N VAL A 43 16.45 -0.92 -12.05
CA VAL A 43 17.86 -1.06 -11.68
C VAL A 43 18.67 -1.37 -12.95
N PRO A 44 19.60 -0.47 -13.36
CA PRO A 44 20.48 -0.72 -14.50
C PRO A 44 21.27 -2.01 -14.37
N ASN A 45 21.43 -2.74 -15.48
CA ASN A 45 22.00 -4.09 -15.49
C ASN A 45 23.39 -4.18 -14.82
N HIS A 46 24.26 -3.21 -15.07
CA HIS A 46 25.62 -3.16 -14.51
C HIS A 46 25.65 -2.83 -13.01
N LEU A 47 24.57 -2.26 -12.46
CA LEU A 47 24.46 -1.97 -11.03
C LEU A 47 23.80 -3.10 -10.24
N ARG A 48 23.10 -4.04 -10.89
CA ARG A 48 22.32 -5.10 -10.20
C ARG A 48 23.11 -5.88 -9.15
N ALA A 49 24.37 -6.19 -9.43
CA ALA A 49 25.23 -6.95 -8.52
C ALA A 49 25.54 -6.22 -7.21
N ILE A 50 25.51 -4.87 -7.21
CA ILE A 50 25.89 -4.04 -6.05
C ILE A 50 24.73 -3.21 -5.49
N ALA A 51 23.65 -3.02 -6.25
CA ALA A 51 22.54 -2.14 -5.92
C ALA A 51 21.89 -2.51 -4.58
N TYR A 52 21.59 -3.78 -4.34
CA TYR A 52 20.96 -4.20 -3.08
C TYR A 52 21.85 -3.98 -1.84
N ALA A 53 23.17 -4.09 -1.98
CA ALA A 53 24.10 -3.88 -0.88
C ALA A 53 24.38 -2.39 -0.62
N ARG A 54 24.35 -1.56 -1.67
CA ARG A 54 24.74 -0.14 -1.64
C ARG A 54 23.55 0.82 -1.56
N VAL A 55 22.35 0.36 -1.92
CA VAL A 55 21.11 1.16 -1.95
C VAL A 55 20.06 0.49 -1.05
N PRO A 56 20.10 0.70 0.28
CA PRO A 56 19.18 0.05 1.20
C PRO A 56 17.70 0.43 1.00
N SER A 57 17.43 1.60 0.42
CA SER A 57 16.08 2.04 0.04
C SER A 57 15.43 1.09 -0.98
N LEU A 58 16.20 0.53 -1.91
CA LEU A 58 15.72 -0.44 -2.90
C LEU A 58 15.09 -1.67 -2.23
N GLY A 59 15.75 -2.21 -1.20
CA GLY A 59 15.25 -3.37 -0.46
C GLY A 59 14.02 -3.06 0.42
N ARG A 60 13.76 -1.78 0.72
CA ARG A 60 12.65 -1.36 1.60
C ARG A 60 11.34 -1.10 0.84
N ILE A 61 11.39 -0.78 -0.45
CA ILE A 61 10.21 -0.38 -1.24
C ILE A 61 9.05 -1.36 -1.08
N ARG A 62 9.29 -2.66 -1.29
CA ARG A 62 8.24 -3.68 -1.19
C ARG A 62 7.57 -3.69 0.18
N ARG A 63 8.35 -3.65 1.25
CA ARG A 63 7.81 -3.63 2.62
C ARG A 63 7.02 -2.36 2.90
N VAL A 64 7.49 -1.21 2.42
CA VAL A 64 6.76 0.06 2.56
C VAL A 64 5.43 0.01 1.80
N ARG A 65 5.43 -0.55 0.59
CA ARG A 65 4.23 -0.78 -0.22
C ARG A 65 3.21 -1.64 0.53
N ASP A 66 3.65 -2.80 1.01
CA ASP A 66 2.78 -3.76 1.70
C ASP A 66 2.19 -3.16 2.98
N ASN A 67 3.03 -2.50 3.78
CA ASN A 67 2.58 -1.80 4.99
C ASN A 67 1.54 -0.72 4.68
N ARG A 68 1.77 0.06 3.62
CA ARG A 68 0.86 1.15 3.26
C ARG A 68 -0.50 0.62 2.81
N VAL A 69 -0.52 -0.45 2.03
CA VAL A 69 -1.77 -1.12 1.64
C VAL A 69 -2.56 -1.55 2.88
N GLU A 70 -1.88 -2.17 3.87
CA GLU A 70 -2.53 -2.56 5.12
C GLU A 70 -3.07 -1.35 5.90
N GLU A 71 -2.31 -0.26 6.01
CA GLU A 71 -2.75 0.98 6.66
C GLU A 71 -4.01 1.57 6.03
N ILE A 72 -4.07 1.65 4.70
CA ILE A 72 -5.23 2.18 3.97
C ILE A 72 -6.46 1.33 4.23
N VAL A 73 -6.33 0.00 4.17
CA VAL A 73 -7.43 -0.93 4.44
C VAL A 73 -7.92 -0.81 5.89
N GLN A 74 -7.00 -0.68 6.86
CA GLN A 74 -7.36 -0.46 8.26
C GLN A 74 -8.09 0.87 8.47
N HIS A 75 -7.64 1.94 7.80
CA HIS A 75 -8.33 3.23 7.84
C HIS A 75 -9.74 3.14 7.26
N GLN A 76 -9.91 2.48 6.11
CA GLN A 76 -11.22 2.24 5.49
C GLN A 76 -12.16 1.48 6.44
N LEU A 77 -11.70 0.40 7.07
CA LEU A 77 -12.45 -0.35 8.07
C LEU A 77 -12.81 0.50 9.30
N HIS A 78 -11.88 1.36 9.74
CA HIS A 78 -12.13 2.29 10.84
C HIS A 78 -13.25 3.29 10.49
N THR A 79 -13.23 3.87 9.29
CA THR A 79 -14.30 4.75 8.80
C THR A 79 -15.66 4.05 8.84
N LEU A 80 -15.74 2.80 8.38
CA LEU A 80 -16.98 2.01 8.45
C LEU A 80 -17.42 1.77 9.90
N ARG A 81 -16.48 1.55 10.82
CA ARG A 81 -16.78 1.33 12.24
C ARG A 81 -17.41 2.56 12.89
N ILE A 82 -16.87 3.76 12.63
CA ILE A 82 -17.34 5.00 13.28
C ILE A 82 -18.62 5.57 12.66
N GLU A 83 -18.93 5.24 11.40
CA GLU A 83 -20.15 5.70 10.73
C GLU A 83 -21.40 5.18 11.49
N ARG A 84 -22.26 6.09 11.97
CA ARG A 84 -23.42 5.73 12.78
C ARG A 84 -24.56 5.18 11.94
N ASN A 85 -24.69 5.62 10.71
CA ASN A 85 -25.75 5.23 9.81
C ASN A 85 -25.36 3.97 9.03
N GLU A 86 -26.06 2.87 9.29
CA GLU A 86 -25.85 1.56 8.64
C GLU A 86 -25.92 1.65 7.11
N ILE A 87 -26.86 2.43 6.57
CA ILE A 87 -27.05 2.57 5.11
C ILE A 87 -25.86 3.30 4.50
N VAL A 88 -25.38 4.35 5.17
CA VAL A 88 -24.20 5.11 4.71
C VAL A 88 -22.96 4.21 4.75
N ALA A 89 -22.74 3.50 5.86
CA ALA A 89 -21.63 2.57 6.00
C ALA A 89 -21.67 1.46 4.94
N SER A 90 -22.85 0.90 4.64
CA SER A 90 -22.99 -0.14 3.61
C SER A 90 -22.64 0.40 2.23
N ARG A 91 -23.16 1.59 1.85
CA ARG A 91 -22.85 2.21 0.57
C ARG A 91 -21.37 2.53 0.43
N GLU A 92 -20.75 3.02 1.50
CA GLU A 92 -19.32 3.31 1.51
C GLU A 92 -18.50 2.02 1.38
N PHE A 93 -18.90 0.96 2.05
CA PHE A 93 -18.27 -0.35 1.90
C PHE A 93 -18.35 -0.89 0.47
N ASP A 94 -19.49 -0.72 -0.21
CA ASP A 94 -19.62 -1.11 -1.61
C ASP A 94 -18.71 -0.28 -2.53
N ARG A 95 -18.58 1.02 -2.28
CA ARG A 95 -17.62 1.88 -3.01
C ARG A 95 -16.18 1.45 -2.79
N ILE A 96 -15.78 1.21 -1.54
CA ILE A 96 -14.43 0.75 -1.19
C ILE A 96 -14.12 -0.58 -1.90
N LYS A 97 -15.07 -1.53 -1.89
CA LYS A 97 -14.89 -2.81 -2.57
C LYS A 97 -14.67 -2.66 -4.07
N ALA A 98 -15.48 -1.84 -4.72
CA ALA A 98 -15.40 -1.60 -6.15
C ALA A 98 -14.17 -0.77 -6.55
N GLY A 99 -13.74 0.14 -5.68
CA GLY A 99 -12.64 1.07 -5.94
C GLY A 99 -11.26 0.47 -5.68
N ASP A 100 -11.08 -0.15 -4.52
CA ASP A 100 -9.77 -0.53 -3.98
C ASP A 100 -9.64 -2.03 -3.75
N TRP A 101 -10.64 -2.68 -3.15
CA TRP A 101 -10.44 -4.06 -2.69
C TRP A 101 -10.46 -5.11 -3.80
N TYR A 102 -10.91 -4.76 -5.01
CA TYR A 102 -10.77 -5.66 -6.16
C TYR A 102 -9.29 -5.99 -6.44
N ILE A 103 -8.38 -5.05 -6.17
CA ILE A 103 -6.93 -5.21 -6.33
C ILE A 103 -6.39 -6.16 -5.27
N LEU A 104 -6.85 -6.01 -4.02
CA LEU A 104 -6.46 -6.90 -2.92
C LEU A 104 -6.79 -8.35 -3.23
N ARG A 105 -7.88 -8.64 -3.95
CA ARG A 105 -8.24 -10.01 -4.30
C ARG A 105 -7.18 -10.72 -5.15
N THR A 106 -6.46 -9.97 -5.98
CA THR A 106 -5.41 -10.51 -6.86
C THR A 106 -4.04 -10.44 -6.18
N ASP A 107 -3.70 -9.28 -5.63
CA ASP A 107 -2.32 -8.99 -5.21
C ASP A 107 -2.08 -9.24 -3.70
N TYR A 108 -3.15 -9.20 -2.89
CA TYR A 108 -3.11 -9.32 -1.43
C TYR A 108 -4.24 -10.23 -0.87
N PRO A 109 -4.37 -11.48 -1.34
CA PRO A 109 -5.56 -12.31 -1.10
C PRO A 109 -5.83 -12.59 0.39
N GLU A 110 -4.78 -12.75 1.19
CA GLU A 110 -4.91 -12.96 2.64
C GLU A 110 -5.48 -11.72 3.34
N LEU A 111 -4.97 -10.53 2.97
CA LEU A 111 -5.48 -9.26 3.49
C LEU A 111 -6.93 -9.03 3.07
N TYR A 112 -7.28 -9.36 1.82
CA TYR A 112 -8.66 -9.27 1.33
C TYR A 112 -9.63 -10.09 2.19
N VAL A 113 -9.32 -11.36 2.44
CA VAL A 113 -10.17 -12.25 3.26
C VAL A 113 -10.31 -11.72 4.69
N LYS A 114 -9.20 -11.28 5.30
CA LYS A 114 -9.19 -10.70 6.65
C LYS A 114 -10.06 -9.43 6.71
N ALA A 115 -9.87 -8.51 5.78
CA ALA A 115 -10.60 -7.25 5.73
C ALA A 115 -12.11 -7.46 5.51
N LEU A 116 -12.49 -8.41 4.63
CA LEU A 116 -13.88 -8.78 4.40
C LEU A 116 -14.55 -9.34 5.65
N ARG A 117 -13.85 -10.23 6.37
CA ARG A 117 -14.33 -10.77 7.65
C ARG A 117 -14.55 -9.65 8.67
N GLU A 118 -13.61 -8.72 8.79
CA GLU A 118 -13.71 -7.61 9.73
C GLU A 118 -14.86 -6.64 9.38
N ALA A 119 -15.04 -6.31 8.11
CA ALA A 119 -16.17 -5.52 7.64
C ALA A 119 -17.52 -6.18 8.00
N ASN A 120 -17.64 -7.50 7.78
CA ASN A 120 -18.85 -8.24 8.15
C ASN A 120 -19.13 -8.18 9.66
N LEU A 121 -18.10 -8.31 10.51
CA LEU A 121 -18.25 -8.16 11.96
C LEU A 121 -18.71 -6.75 12.35
N ILE A 122 -18.20 -5.72 11.67
CA ILE A 122 -18.65 -4.33 11.89
C ILE A 122 -20.15 -4.20 11.61
N PHE A 123 -20.66 -4.72 10.49
CA PHE A 123 -22.08 -4.66 10.16
C PHE A 123 -22.95 -5.47 11.12
N GLN A 124 -22.53 -6.67 11.50
CA GLN A 124 -23.24 -7.47 12.51
C GLN A 124 -23.35 -6.72 13.84
N ASN A 125 -22.29 -6.03 14.27
CA ASN A 125 -22.31 -5.24 15.50
C ASN A 125 -23.27 -4.04 15.40
N LYS A 126 -23.34 -3.38 14.23
CA LYS A 126 -24.29 -2.27 14.00
C LYS A 126 -25.74 -2.73 14.04
N GLN A 127 -26.07 -3.86 13.41
CA GLN A 127 -27.41 -4.44 13.48
C GLN A 127 -27.82 -4.75 14.92
N ARG A 128 -26.97 -5.44 15.69
CA ARG A 128 -27.26 -5.73 17.11
C ARG A 128 -27.44 -4.47 17.95
N GLN A 129 -26.71 -3.40 17.67
CA GLN A 129 -26.88 -2.11 18.37
C GLN A 129 -28.20 -1.43 18.02
N ARG A 130 -28.67 -1.58 16.78
CA ARG A 130 -29.96 -1.06 16.33
C ARG A 130 -31.13 -1.81 16.96
N GLU A 131 -31.05 -3.14 17.06
CA GLU A 131 -32.09 -3.97 17.71
C GLU A 131 -32.24 -3.71 19.21
N ARG A 132 -31.19 -3.16 19.85
CA ARG A 132 -31.18 -2.81 21.28
C ARG A 132 -31.67 -1.39 21.58
N ARG A 133 -31.96 -0.59 20.57
CA ARG A 133 -32.45 0.80 20.69
C ARG A 133 -33.92 0.86 20.34
#